data_AF-A0A1G3QQ42-F1
#
_entry.id   AF-A0A1G3QQ42-F1
#
_cell.length_a   1.000
_cell.length_b   1.000
_cell.length_c   1.000
_cell.angle_alpha   90.00
_cell.angle_beta   90.00
_cell.angle_gamma   90.00
#
_symmetry.space_group_name_H-M   'P 1'
#
loop_
_entity.id
_entity.type
_entity.pdbx_description
1 polymer ?
#
loop_
_entity_poly.entity_id
_entity_poly.type
_entity_poly.pdbx_seq_one_letter_code
_entity_poly.pdbx_strand_id
1 'polypeptide(L)'
;MAQLLSLEALGDVVNLARTNANHLTGVGEKATEATNVEAAFGDLLLKALNQVNDSQVTAVDLAQQMITDPDSVDVHDVTIALAEANLALSMTKAVVDRALAAYREIINVR
;
A
#
# COMPACT_ATOMS: atom_id res chain seq x y z
N MET A 1 -35.93 -14.49 -62.47
CA MET A 1 -36.80 -14.21 -61.30
C MET A 1 -36.42 -15.22 -60.21
N ALA A 2 -36.01 -14.72 -59.03
CA ALA A 2 -35.85 -15.43 -57.74
C ALA A 2 -34.85 -16.63 -57.68
N GLN A 3 -34.01 -16.83 -56.67
CA GLN A 3 -33.76 -16.17 -55.39
C GLN A 3 -32.40 -16.72 -54.90
N LEU A 4 -31.47 -15.83 -54.57
CA LEU A 4 -30.22 -16.14 -53.87
C LEU A 4 -30.54 -16.47 -52.40
N LEU A 5 -30.40 -17.72 -51.97
CA LEU A 5 -30.52 -18.10 -50.55
C LEU A 5 -29.54 -19.22 -50.21
N SER A 6 -28.36 -18.83 -49.72
CA SER A 6 -27.63 -19.47 -48.60
C SER A 6 -26.19 -18.96 -48.59
N LEU A 7 -25.99 -17.77 -48.04
CA LEU A 7 -24.69 -17.41 -47.50
C LEU A 7 -24.89 -17.25 -46.01
N GLU A 8 -24.64 -18.33 -45.26
CA GLU A 8 -24.49 -18.22 -43.82
C GLU A 8 -23.32 -17.26 -43.58
N ALA A 9 -23.63 -16.06 -43.11
CA ALA A 9 -22.62 -15.11 -42.72
C ALA A 9 -21.91 -15.68 -41.48
N LEU A 10 -20.80 -16.39 -41.70
CA LEU A 10 -19.81 -16.64 -40.67
C LEU A 10 -19.31 -15.25 -40.24
N GLY A 11 -19.75 -14.78 -39.09
CA GLY A 11 -19.32 -13.51 -38.54
C GLY A 11 -17.80 -13.47 -38.42
N ASP A 12 -17.19 -12.45 -38.99
CA ASP A 12 -15.74 -12.26 -38.92
C ASP A 12 -15.37 -11.81 -37.50
N VAL A 13 -14.48 -12.55 -36.83
CA VAL A 13 -14.01 -12.20 -35.49
C VAL A 13 -12.94 -11.14 -35.65
N VAL A 14 -13.35 -9.88 -35.63
CA VAL A 14 -12.43 -8.75 -35.69
C VAL A 14 -11.67 -8.66 -34.37
N ASN A 15 -10.42 -9.13 -34.37
CA ASN A 15 -9.52 -8.98 -33.23
C ASN A 15 -8.99 -7.54 -33.21
N LEU A 16 -9.54 -6.71 -32.33
CA LEU A 16 -9.16 -5.30 -32.21
C LEU A 16 -7.77 -5.20 -31.57
N ALA A 17 -6.73 -5.05 -32.39
CA ALA A 17 -5.39 -4.76 -31.90
C ALA A 17 -5.37 -3.37 -31.23
N ARG A 18 -4.91 -3.33 -29.98
CA ARG A 18 -4.80 -2.09 -29.20
C ARG A 18 -3.81 -1.13 -29.86
N THR A 19 -4.24 0.12 -30.08
CA THR A 19 -3.36 1.24 -30.45
C THR A 19 -2.92 2.06 -29.24
N ASN A 20 -3.53 1.86 -28.06
CA ASN A 20 -3.20 2.58 -26.82
C ASN A 20 -3.33 1.67 -25.58
N ALA A 21 -2.38 1.80 -24.65
CA ALA A 21 -2.28 0.98 -23.43
C ALA A 21 -3.42 1.19 -22.43
N ASN A 22 -4.12 2.33 -22.46
CA ASN A 22 -5.16 2.67 -21.48
C ASN A 22 -6.58 2.26 -21.93
N HIS A 23 -6.73 1.52 -23.03
CA HIS A 23 -8.03 1.09 -23.51
C HIS A 23 -8.59 -0.09 -22.68
N LEU A 24 -9.86 -0.01 -22.28
CA LEU A 24 -10.54 -1.04 -21.48
C LEU A 24 -10.65 -2.35 -22.29
N THR A 25 -10.34 -3.48 -21.66
CA THR A 25 -10.48 -4.81 -22.26
C THR A 25 -11.95 -5.20 -22.37
N GLY A 26 -12.29 -5.97 -23.41
CA GLY A 26 -13.57 -6.65 -23.45
C GLY A 26 -13.69 -7.64 -22.28
N VAL A 27 -14.92 -7.85 -21.82
CA VAL A 27 -15.26 -8.79 -20.75
C VAL A 27 -14.69 -10.18 -21.09
N GLY A 28 -13.62 -10.58 -20.40
CA GLY A 28 -12.97 -11.89 -20.59
C GLY A 28 -11.45 -11.88 -20.54
N GLU A 29 -10.80 -10.73 -20.72
CA GLU A 29 -9.34 -10.64 -20.57
C GLU A 29 -9.00 -10.42 -19.09
N LYS A 30 -8.67 -11.52 -18.41
CA LYS A 30 -8.19 -11.54 -17.04
C LYS A 30 -6.99 -10.60 -16.95
N ALA A 31 -7.12 -9.52 -16.16
CA ALA A 31 -6.02 -8.60 -15.89
C ALA A 31 -4.77 -9.41 -15.54
N THR A 32 -3.76 -9.35 -16.40
CA THR A 32 -2.45 -9.93 -16.15
C THR A 32 -1.88 -9.31 -14.90
N GLU A 33 -1.60 -10.19 -13.94
CA GLU A 33 -1.00 -9.95 -12.63
C GLU A 33 -1.86 -9.14 -11.66
N ALA A 34 -2.70 -9.86 -10.92
CA ALA A 34 -2.90 -9.50 -9.53
C ALA A 34 -1.52 -9.60 -8.85
N THR A 35 -0.79 -8.48 -8.79
CA THR A 35 0.26 -8.29 -7.79
C THR A 35 -0.28 -8.85 -6.49
N ASN A 36 0.46 -9.74 -5.84
CA ASN A 36 0.05 -10.38 -4.60
C ASN A 36 -0.15 -9.28 -3.53
N VAL A 37 -1.38 -8.76 -3.43
CA VAL A 37 -1.72 -7.53 -2.70
C VAL A 37 -1.45 -7.74 -1.22
N GLU A 38 -1.63 -8.97 -0.76
CA GLU A 38 -1.31 -9.44 0.58
C GLU A 38 0.18 -9.29 0.89
N ALA A 39 1.05 -9.75 -0.02
CA ALA A 39 2.50 -9.59 0.13
C ALA A 39 2.92 -8.11 0.10
N ALA A 40 2.36 -7.34 -0.84
CA ALA A 40 2.65 -5.91 -0.95
C ALA A 40 2.21 -5.11 0.30
N PHE A 41 1.06 -5.44 0.88
CA PHE A 41 0.60 -4.82 2.13
C PHE A 41 1.51 -5.19 3.31
N GLY A 42 1.91 -6.47 3.42
CA GLY A 42 2.83 -6.93 4.45
C GLY A 42 4.17 -6.18 4.41
N ASP A 43 4.75 -6.03 3.21
CA ASP A 43 5.99 -5.28 3.01
C ASP A 43 5.85 -3.80 3.37
N LEU A 44 4.75 -3.15 2.95
CA LEU A 44 4.48 -1.77 3.30
C LEU A 44 4.32 -1.57 4.81
N LEU A 45 3.60 -2.49 5.47
CA LEU A 45 3.44 -2.45 6.93
C LEU A 45 4.77 -2.63 7.64
N LEU A 46 5.58 -3.61 7.23
CA LEU A 46 6.89 -3.85 7.81
C LEU A 46 7.82 -2.64 7.64
N LYS A 47 7.78 -2.01 6.47
CA LYS A 47 8.52 -0.78 6.19
C LYS A 47 8.07 0.38 7.07
N ALA A 48 6.77 0.55 7.27
CA ALA A 48 6.23 1.57 8.18
C ALA A 48 6.64 1.32 9.64
N LEU A 49 6.65 0.07 10.09
CA LEU A 49 7.12 -0.30 11.44
C LEU A 49 8.61 0.01 11.64
N ASN A 50 9.45 -0.29 10.64
CA ASN A 50 10.86 0.08 10.68
C ASN A 50 11.03 1.60 10.74
N GLN A 51 10.26 2.36 9.96
CA GLN A 51 10.32 3.81 9.99
C GLN A 51 9.99 4.40 11.38
N VAL A 52 9.01 3.82 12.09
CA VAL A 52 8.69 4.22 13.48
C VAL A 52 9.84 3.89 14.43
N ASN A 53 10.54 2.77 14.22
CA ASN A 53 11.74 2.44 14.99
C ASN A 53 12.85 3.47 14.74
N ASP A 54 13.10 3.80 13.47
CA ASP A 54 14.11 4.79 13.09
C ASP A 54 13.82 6.16 13.70
N SER A 55 12.55 6.61 13.69
CA SER A 55 12.14 7.86 14.36
C SER A 55 12.40 7.82 15.87
N GLN A 56 12.18 6.68 16.54
CA GLN A 56 12.50 6.53 17.96
C GLN A 56 14.00 6.57 18.24
N VAL A 57 14.81 5.87 17.45
CA VAL A 57 16.28 5.88 17.59
C VAL A 57 16.81 7.30 17.39
N THR A 58 16.36 7.97 16.34
CA THR A 58 16.75 9.36 16.03
C THR A 58 16.43 10.30 17.19
N ALA A 59 15.24 10.18 17.78
CA ALA A 59 14.85 11.02 18.91
C ALA A 59 15.71 10.77 20.16
N VAL A 60 16.10 9.51 20.41
CA VAL A 60 17.02 9.15 21.50
C VAL A 60 18.42 9.70 21.24
N ASP A 61 18.93 9.57 20.01
CA ASP A 61 20.25 10.07 19.63
C ASP A 61 20.34 11.59 19.78
N LEU A 62 19.32 12.33 19.31
CA LEU A 62 19.25 13.78 19.47
C LEU A 62 19.16 14.19 20.95
N ALA A 63 18.37 13.48 21.75
CA ALA A 63 18.28 13.73 23.18
C ALA A 63 19.62 13.46 23.90
N GLN A 64 20.33 12.42 23.50
CA GLN A 64 21.65 12.10 24.03
C GLN A 64 22.69 13.15 23.63
N GLN A 65 22.70 13.55 22.36
CA GLN A 65 23.60 14.59 21.85
C GLN A 65 23.37 15.92 22.56
N MET A 66 22.11 16.31 22.81
CA MET A 66 21.80 17.52 23.57
C MET A 66 22.37 17.49 25.00
N ILE A 67 22.42 16.32 25.64
CA ILE A 67 22.99 16.18 26.99
C ILE A 67 24.52 16.21 26.94
N THR A 68 25.14 15.63 25.91
CA THR A 68 26.61 15.50 25.82
C THR A 68 27.31 16.68 25.16
N ASP A 69 26.65 17.33 24.21
CA ASP A 69 27.14 18.48 23.43
C ASP A 69 25.98 19.45 23.13
N PRO A 70 25.59 20.28 24.12
CA PRO A 70 24.42 21.15 24.02
C PRO A 70 24.55 22.25 22.96
N ASP A 71 25.75 22.59 22.49
CA ASP A 71 25.95 23.59 21.42
C ASP A 71 25.84 22.99 20.01
N SER A 72 25.83 21.65 19.89
CA SER A 72 25.73 20.92 18.62
C SER A 72 24.30 20.66 18.15
N VAL A 73 23.29 20.85 19.00
CA VAL A 73 21.89 20.46 18.72
C VAL A 73 20.91 21.50 19.24
N ASP A 74 19.96 21.92 18.40
CA ASP A 74 18.88 22.81 18.85
C ASP A 74 17.88 22.02 19.72
N VAL A 75 17.54 22.57 20.89
CA VAL A 75 16.53 21.99 21.79
C VAL A 75 15.18 21.78 21.09
N HIS A 76 14.81 22.63 20.13
CA HIS A 76 13.57 22.49 19.36
C HIS A 76 13.60 21.22 18.51
N ASP A 77 14.72 20.89 17.88
CA ASP A 77 14.85 19.70 17.03
C ASP A 77 14.68 18.42 17.84
N VAL A 78 15.26 18.36 19.05
CA VAL A 78 15.07 17.25 19.98
C VAL A 78 13.59 17.11 20.36
N THR A 79 12.95 18.23 20.69
CA THR A 79 11.56 18.24 21.14
C THR A 79 10.61 17.82 20.01
N ILE A 80 10.87 18.29 18.79
CA ILE A 80 10.12 17.92 17.58
C ILE A 80 10.31 16.44 17.29
N ALA A 81 11.55 15.94 17.30
CA ALA A 81 11.85 14.53 17.06
C ALA A 81 11.16 13.61 18.07
N LEU A 82 11.16 13.99 19.35
CA LEU A 82 10.44 13.27 20.40
C LEU A 82 8.92 13.29 20.18
N ALA A 83 8.36 14.43 19.77
CA ALA A 83 6.93 14.53 19.48
C ALA A 83 6.53 13.68 18.26
N GLU A 84 7.34 13.72 17.19
CA GLU A 84 7.15 12.91 15.99
C GLU A 84 7.21 11.41 16.32
N ALA A 85 8.23 10.97 17.05
CA ALA A 85 8.39 9.58 17.45
C ALA A 85 7.20 9.07 18.28
N ASN A 86 6.73 9.87 19.25
CA ASN A 86 5.56 9.53 20.07
C ASN A 86 4.26 9.47 19.25
N LEU A 87 4.07 10.40 18.32
CA LEU A 87 2.91 10.41 17.43
C LEU A 87 2.92 9.18 16.51
N ALA A 88 4.06 8.90 15.87
CA ALA A 88 4.24 7.77 14.98
C ALA A 88 3.97 6.43 15.69
N LEU A 89 4.47 6.28 16.93
CA LEU A 89 4.19 5.10 17.76
C LEU A 89 2.69 4.98 18.11
N SER A 90 2.05 6.08 18.48
CA SER A 90 0.63 6.11 18.83
C SER A 90 -0.26 5.73 17.63
N MET A 91 0.06 6.24 16.44
CA MET A 91 -0.62 5.87 15.20
C MET A 91 -0.41 4.40 14.86
N THR A 92 0.83 3.91 14.98
CA THR A 92 1.16 2.50 14.75
C THR A 92 0.38 1.57 15.66
N LYS A 93 0.31 1.90 16.96
CA LYS A 93 -0.49 1.15 17.93
C LYS A 93 -1.96 1.11 17.51
N ALA A 94 -2.54 2.22 17.08
CA ALA A 94 -3.93 2.24 16.62
C ALA A 94 -4.17 1.32 15.41
N VAL A 95 -3.22 1.27 14.47
CA VAL A 95 -3.28 0.36 13.31
C VAL A 95 -3.22 -1.10 13.75
N VAL A 96 -2.27 -1.45 14.63
CA VAL A 96 -2.13 -2.81 15.17
C VAL A 96 -3.38 -3.23 15.94
N ASP A 97 -3.91 -2.36 16.80
CA ASP A 97 -5.15 -2.60 17.55
C ASP A 97 -6.33 -2.89 16.60
N ARG A 98 -6.44 -2.13 15.50
CA ARG A 98 -7.48 -2.34 14.48
C ARG A 98 -7.29 -3.65 13.70
N ALA A 99 -6.05 -4.00 13.35
CA ALA A 99 -5.72 -5.25 12.67
C ALA A 99 -6.05 -6.47 13.54
N LEU A 100 -5.70 -6.43 14.83
CA LEU A 100 -6.07 -7.47 15.79
C LEU A 100 -7.59 -7.57 15.97
N ALA A 101 -8.30 -6.45 15.98
CA ALA A 101 -9.76 -6.46 16.04
C ALA A 101 -10.38 -7.12 14.81
N ALA A 102 -9.91 -6.80 13.60
CA ALA A 102 -10.38 -7.42 12.36
C ALA A 102 -10.11 -8.93 12.34
N TYR A 103 -8.93 -9.37 12.81
CA TYR A 103 -8.60 -10.78 12.94
C TYR A 103 -9.57 -11.52 13.89
N ARG A 104 -9.85 -10.93 15.07
CA ARG A 104 -10.83 -11.48 16.02
C ARG A 104 -12.23 -11.56 15.42
N GLU A 105 -12.64 -10.55 14.66
CA GLU A 105 -13.96 -10.50 14.00
C GLU A 105 -14.10 -11.64 12.98
N ILE A 106 -13.09 -11.88 12.14
CA ILE A 106 -13.11 -12.98 11.15
C ILE A 106 -13.24 -14.36 11.82
N ILE A 107 -12.64 -14.56 13.00
CA ILE A 107 -12.71 -15.83 13.73
C ILE A 107 -14.04 -15.98 14.46
N ASN A 108 -14.55 -14.93 15.10
CA ASN A 108 -15.80 -14.97 15.87
C ASN A 108 -17.06 -15.01 14.99
N VAL A 109 -16.98 -14.61 13.71
CA VAL A 109 -18.10 -14.69 12.75
C VAL A 109 -18.35 -16.14 12.27
N ARG A 110 -17.56 -17.13 12.73
CA ARG A 110 -17.74 -18.56 12.42
C ARG A 110 -18.59 -19.29 13.45
#